data_AF-A0A183GTG0-F1
#
_entry.id   AF-A0A183GTG0-F1
#
_cell.length_a   1.000
_cell.length_b   1.000
_cell.length_c   1.000
_cell.angle_alpha   90.00
_cell.angle_beta   90.00
_cell.angle_gamma   90.00
#
_symmetry.space_group_name_H-M   'P 1'
#
loop_
_entity.id
_entity.type
_entity.pdbx_description
1 polymer ?
#
loop_
_entity_poly.entity_id
_entity_poly.type
_entity_poly.pdbx_seq_one_letter_code
_entity_poly.pdbx_strand_id
1 'polypeptide(L)'
;MDMDPRLTNSDLGYVYKYMKVKNQTASGFENDLEMTLHALHQQADVAATLRSDWQHLRRDEAFLLEAPGEQVLLLNRCLRTGELTKEKMIKLATRYLLTERMFEQQVENGRLNSIHLHAWYNKPHKFNVKSDDVFQFAYDNLGQLEELIDDLEREHRRAERDFHRSKTTYYPEQEGRRLLQILRNDMSKEEQCSQHDIRKLRNKLKDQELELKRMQDKINSLKEQTAQNTSNSGIEVTVNLSKKTDRTVRIVESPIPDLVSDDEHLVSDDEHVVSDDEYFDRMLDEVQGHDVNAEVQEQDQEQMNIDRMEINYDVPVEQRDHQEQVLVSPVQLVPVPVEQREHLAQVPVPLVQLVPVPAEQREHLEQVPVPLAQLVPVPAEQREHQERAPAPQVRQVQRPTNHQAPSGYRPRIQVQRHEQHRQDDNHLAWIYADRGDHLQAQAQALREILHEFPYRTIKDSDTVDETVQCAFCKAEARHYSDSCPVVISGDERFAIVMNDGICRFCLGNCPAEQCRFRTRRPCWYCKKIEGTIVEDLIPDDRGHHKAICPVPDKRAVVRERLTQVQREIDRMWPR
;
A
#
# COMPACT_ATOMS: atom_id res chain seq x y z
N MET A 1 -22.55 6.20 25.96
CA MET A 1 -22.02 6.10 24.59
C MET A 1 -20.90 7.11 24.48
N ASP A 2 -19.67 6.66 24.73
CA ASP A 2 -18.48 7.45 24.45
C ASP A 2 -18.40 7.66 22.94
N MET A 3 -18.33 8.92 22.54
CA MET A 3 -18.11 9.28 21.14
C MET A 3 -16.65 9.04 20.80
N ASP A 4 -16.39 8.55 19.58
CA ASP A 4 -15.03 8.43 19.06
C ASP A 4 -14.31 9.79 19.14
N PRO A 5 -13.16 9.90 19.82
CA PRO A 5 -12.38 11.13 19.91
C PRO A 5 -12.06 11.73 18.53
N ARG A 6 -11.96 10.91 17.48
CA ARG A 6 -11.71 11.38 16.11
C ARG A 6 -12.87 12.19 15.55
N LEU A 7 -14.10 11.86 15.91
CA LEU A 7 -15.29 12.63 15.50
C LEU A 7 -15.30 13.99 16.18
N THR A 8 -14.86 14.09 17.45
CA THR A 8 -14.86 15.35 18.21
C THR A 8 -13.89 16.41 17.69
N ASN A 9 -12.90 16.03 16.87
CA ASN A 9 -11.98 16.96 16.21
C ASN A 9 -12.51 17.52 14.88
N SER A 10 -13.63 17.02 14.36
CA SER A 10 -14.32 17.61 13.20
C SER A 10 -15.21 18.78 13.62
N ASP A 11 -15.48 19.73 12.72
CA ASP A 11 -16.40 20.84 13.01
C ASP A 11 -17.82 20.36 13.35
N LEU A 12 -18.24 19.28 12.69
CA LEU A 12 -19.52 18.63 12.99
C LEU A 12 -19.53 18.01 14.39
N GLY A 13 -18.44 17.36 14.80
CA GLY A 13 -18.32 16.83 16.15
C GLY A 13 -18.27 17.92 17.22
N TYR A 14 -17.63 19.05 16.90
CA TYR A 14 -17.64 20.23 17.75
C TYR A 14 -19.06 20.76 17.96
N VAL A 15 -19.80 21.05 16.89
CA VAL A 15 -21.19 21.53 16.97
C VAL A 15 -22.08 20.50 17.67
N TYR A 16 -21.92 19.21 17.35
CA TYR A 16 -22.68 18.13 17.97
C TYR A 16 -22.44 18.05 19.48
N LYS A 17 -21.21 18.32 19.97
CA LYS A 17 -20.91 18.39 21.40
C LYS A 17 -21.81 19.42 22.08
N TYR A 18 -21.93 20.64 21.54
CA TYR A 18 -22.80 21.68 22.12
C TYR A 18 -24.28 21.35 21.99
N MET A 19 -24.70 20.72 20.89
CA MET A 19 -26.10 20.29 20.75
C MET A 19 -26.50 19.23 21.78
N LYS A 20 -25.57 18.33 22.15
CA LYS A 20 -25.85 17.22 23.06
C LYS A 20 -25.67 17.60 24.54
N VAL A 21 -24.71 18.46 24.84
CA VAL A 21 -24.46 18.93 26.21
C VAL A 21 -25.52 19.97 26.57
N LYS A 22 -26.62 19.51 27.17
CA LYS A 22 -27.79 20.35 27.48
C LYS A 22 -27.49 21.55 28.41
N ASN A 23 -26.37 21.53 29.14
CA ASN A 23 -26.04 22.51 30.17
C ASN A 23 -24.55 22.90 30.13
N GLN A 24 -24.08 23.51 29.04
CA GLN A 24 -22.74 24.10 29.04
C GLN A 24 -22.72 25.29 30.02
N THR A 25 -21.73 25.32 30.92
CA THR A 25 -21.58 26.41 31.90
C THR A 25 -20.96 27.64 31.22
N ALA A 26 -21.17 28.83 31.80
CA ALA A 26 -20.52 30.05 31.34
C ALA A 26 -18.99 29.91 31.28
N SER A 27 -18.39 29.34 32.34
CA SER A 27 -16.95 29.05 32.38
C SER A 27 -16.49 28.10 31.27
N GLY A 28 -17.36 27.19 30.83
CA GLY A 28 -17.10 26.29 29.71
C GLY A 28 -17.00 27.05 28.38
N PHE A 29 -17.94 27.98 28.12
CA PHE A 29 -17.88 28.84 26.95
C PHE A 29 -16.65 29.75 26.98
N GLU A 30 -16.37 30.41 28.10
CA GLU A 30 -15.20 31.28 28.27
C GLU A 30 -13.89 30.52 28.00
N ASN A 31 -13.75 29.31 28.54
CA ASN A 31 -12.56 28.49 28.31
C ASN A 31 -12.43 28.06 26.84
N ASP A 32 -13.53 27.63 26.21
CA ASP A 32 -13.52 27.22 24.80
C ASP A 32 -13.20 28.40 23.87
N LEU A 33 -13.68 29.60 24.17
CA LEU A 33 -13.35 30.84 23.44
C LEU A 33 -11.86 31.19 23.59
N GLU A 34 -11.34 31.21 24.82
CA GLU A 34 -9.92 31.51 25.09
C GLU A 34 -8.99 30.51 24.37
N MET A 35 -9.28 29.21 24.48
CA MET A 35 -8.50 28.16 23.82
C MET A 35 -8.53 28.29 22.30
N THR A 36 -9.70 28.57 21.72
CA THR A 36 -9.86 28.71 20.26
C THR A 36 -9.14 29.96 19.76
N LEU A 37 -9.22 31.08 20.49
CA LEU A 37 -8.52 32.32 20.16
C LEU A 37 -7.00 32.16 20.24
N HIS A 38 -6.49 31.52 21.29
CA HIS A 38 -5.07 31.24 21.42
C HIS A 38 -4.55 30.34 20.27
N ALA A 39 -5.30 29.29 19.93
CA ALA A 39 -4.95 28.42 18.81
C ALA A 39 -4.97 29.17 17.47
N LEU A 40 -5.91 30.10 17.28
CA LEU A 40 -5.98 30.93 16.06
C LEU A 40 -4.75 31.83 15.93
N HIS A 41 -4.33 32.51 17.00
CA HIS A 41 -3.10 33.31 17.01
C HIS A 41 -1.86 32.47 16.74
N GLN A 42 -1.79 31.26 17.32
CA GLN A 42 -0.69 30.34 17.03
C GLN A 42 -0.62 29.95 15.54
N GLN A 43 -1.76 29.76 14.86
CA GLN A 43 -1.75 29.52 13.40
C GLN A 43 -1.32 30.75 12.61
N ALA A 44 -1.67 31.96 13.07
CA ALA A 44 -1.17 33.19 12.46
C ALA A 44 0.36 33.33 12.60
N ASP A 45 0.94 32.91 13.73
CA ASP A 45 2.40 32.88 13.92
C ASP A 45 3.08 31.88 12.97
N VAL A 46 2.47 30.71 12.74
CA VAL A 46 2.94 29.73 11.74
C VAL A 46 2.90 30.33 10.34
N ALA A 47 1.82 31.01 9.98
CA ALA A 47 1.69 31.69 8.68
C ALA A 47 2.75 32.80 8.51
N ALA A 48 3.01 33.58 9.56
CA ALA A 48 4.05 34.61 9.56
C ALA A 48 5.46 34.01 9.40
N THR A 49 5.73 32.89 10.06
CA THR A 49 7.00 32.15 9.94
C THR A 49 7.18 31.62 8.52
N LEU A 50 6.17 30.95 7.97
CA LEU A 50 6.20 30.46 6.58
C LEU A 50 6.45 31.59 5.57
N ARG A 51 5.86 32.76 5.80
CA ARG A 51 6.07 33.96 4.97
C ARG A 51 7.52 34.43 5.04
N SER A 52 8.09 34.49 6.24
CA SER A 52 9.49 34.88 6.45
C SER A 52 10.43 33.87 5.78
N ASP A 53 10.20 32.57 6.01
CA ASP A 53 10.98 31.49 5.43
C ASP A 53 10.95 31.56 3.90
N TRP A 54 9.78 31.76 3.30
CA TRP A 54 9.66 31.93 1.85
C TRP A 54 10.44 33.15 1.33
N GLN A 55 10.40 34.28 2.05
CA GLN A 55 11.15 35.47 1.67
C GLN A 55 12.67 35.24 1.71
N HIS A 56 13.15 34.41 2.65
CA HIS A 56 14.54 33.99 2.71
C HIS A 56 14.87 33.01 1.59
N LEU A 57 14.12 31.93 1.45
CA LEU A 57 14.31 30.89 0.43
C LEU A 57 14.33 31.45 -0.99
N ARG A 58 13.38 32.35 -1.34
CA ARG A 58 13.31 32.95 -2.67
C ARG A 58 14.53 33.81 -3.02
N ARG A 59 15.27 34.31 -2.01
CA ARG A 59 16.47 35.12 -2.18
C ARG A 59 17.76 34.33 -1.99
N ASP A 60 17.67 33.09 -1.52
CA ASP A 60 18.82 32.25 -1.24
C ASP A 60 19.42 31.73 -2.55
N GLU A 61 20.72 31.96 -2.73
CA GLU A 61 21.46 31.44 -3.88
C GLU A 61 21.47 29.91 -3.88
N ALA A 62 21.50 29.27 -2.70
CA ALA A 62 21.47 27.82 -2.60
C ALA A 62 20.20 27.26 -3.25
N PHE A 63 19.03 27.80 -2.89
CA PHE A 63 17.76 27.42 -3.49
C PHE A 63 17.72 27.69 -5.00
N LEU A 64 18.22 28.85 -5.46
CA LEU A 64 18.22 29.21 -6.88
C LEU A 64 19.14 28.33 -7.74
N LEU A 65 20.22 27.82 -7.16
CA LEU A 65 21.20 26.96 -7.83
C LEU A 65 20.91 25.46 -7.67
N GLU A 66 19.97 25.09 -6.81
CA GLU A 66 19.53 23.70 -6.64
C GLU A 66 18.95 23.08 -7.91
N ALA A 67 18.99 21.75 -7.97
CA ALA A 67 18.38 21.01 -9.07
C ALA A 67 16.87 21.29 -9.11
N PRO A 68 16.25 21.42 -10.31
CA PRO A 68 14.82 21.73 -10.43
C PRO A 68 13.90 20.74 -9.69
N GLY A 69 14.34 19.48 -9.51
CA GLY A 69 13.60 18.49 -8.72
C GLY A 69 13.53 18.84 -7.23
N GLU A 70 14.64 19.27 -6.63
CA GLU A 70 14.70 19.69 -5.23
C GLU A 70 13.87 20.95 -4.98
N GLN A 71 13.95 21.91 -5.90
CA GLN A 71 13.12 23.11 -5.85
C GLN A 71 11.61 22.76 -5.82
N VAL A 72 11.17 21.81 -6.65
CA VAL A 72 9.78 21.33 -6.65
C VAL A 72 9.40 20.73 -5.30
N LEU A 73 10.26 19.88 -4.72
CA LEU A 73 9.98 19.24 -3.43
C LEU A 73 9.87 20.26 -2.29
N LEU A 74 10.79 21.23 -2.23
CA LEU A 74 10.77 22.27 -1.20
C LEU A 74 9.52 23.14 -1.31
N LEU A 75 9.19 23.59 -2.51
CA LEU A 75 7.98 24.39 -2.78
C LEU A 75 6.71 23.63 -2.43
N ASN A 76 6.66 22.32 -2.73
CA ASN A 76 5.51 21.48 -2.36
C ASN A 76 5.32 21.39 -0.84
N ARG A 77 6.42 21.26 -0.08
CA ARG A 77 6.39 21.28 1.39
C ARG A 77 5.85 22.60 1.94
N CYS A 78 6.31 23.73 1.39
CA CYS A 78 5.82 25.06 1.77
C CYS A 78 4.32 25.21 1.45
N LEU A 79 3.90 24.81 0.24
CA LEU A 79 2.48 24.85 -0.17
C LEU A 79 1.60 24.03 0.75
N ARG A 80 1.98 22.79 1.06
CA ARG A 80 1.22 21.93 1.98
C ARG A 80 1.07 22.56 3.37
N THR A 81 2.13 23.20 3.86
CA THR A 81 2.10 23.91 5.15
C THR A 81 1.17 25.12 5.09
N GLY A 82 1.22 25.89 4.01
CA GLY A 82 0.33 27.03 3.77
C GLY A 82 -1.13 26.62 3.73
N GLU A 83 -1.48 25.63 2.91
CA GLU A 83 -2.86 25.14 2.76
C GLU A 83 -3.43 24.58 4.06
N LEU A 84 -2.66 23.77 4.80
CA LEU A 84 -3.10 23.24 6.09
C LEU A 84 -3.29 24.35 7.14
N THR A 85 -2.43 25.37 7.13
CA THR A 85 -2.55 26.52 8.05
C THR A 85 -3.80 27.33 7.71
N LYS A 86 -4.05 27.58 6.42
CA LYS A 86 -5.26 28.25 5.92
C LYS A 86 -6.53 27.55 6.40
N GLU A 87 -6.63 26.23 6.18
CA GLU A 87 -7.79 25.43 6.61
C GLU A 87 -8.01 25.53 8.13
N LYS A 88 -6.94 25.38 8.92
CA LYS A 88 -7.01 25.49 10.38
C LYS A 88 -7.45 26.87 10.85
N MET A 89 -6.96 27.94 10.23
CA MET A 89 -7.35 29.30 10.57
C MET A 89 -8.84 29.55 10.29
N ILE A 90 -9.34 29.16 9.11
CA ILE A 90 -10.76 29.27 8.76
C ILE A 90 -11.61 28.51 9.78
N LYS A 91 -11.19 27.29 10.13
CA LYS A 91 -11.86 26.44 11.09
C LYS A 91 -11.92 27.06 12.49
N LEU A 92 -10.79 27.55 13.00
CA LEU A 92 -10.69 28.16 14.33
C LEU A 92 -11.46 29.47 14.42
N ALA A 93 -11.38 30.33 13.38
CA ALA A 93 -12.17 31.57 13.32
C ALA A 93 -13.68 31.27 13.31
N THR A 94 -14.12 30.33 12.46
CA THR A 94 -15.53 29.89 12.42
C THR A 94 -15.98 29.33 13.77
N ARG A 95 -15.14 28.49 14.39
CA ARG A 95 -15.40 27.90 15.70
C ARG A 95 -15.55 28.95 16.79
N TYR A 96 -14.69 29.97 16.81
CA TYR A 96 -14.75 31.07 17.77
C TYR A 96 -16.10 31.80 17.66
N LEU A 97 -16.45 32.26 16.45
CA LEU A 97 -17.69 32.99 16.18
C LEU A 97 -18.95 32.16 16.52
N LEU A 98 -18.96 30.88 16.16
CA LEU A 98 -20.07 29.99 16.52
C LEU A 98 -20.19 29.81 18.03
N THR A 99 -19.08 29.67 18.73
CA THR A 99 -19.07 29.47 20.19
C THR A 99 -19.58 30.71 20.91
N GLU A 100 -19.14 31.89 20.47
CA GLU A 100 -19.60 33.17 20.98
C GLU A 100 -21.09 33.38 20.71
N ARG A 101 -21.54 33.11 19.48
CA ARG A 101 -22.97 33.23 19.13
C ARG A 101 -23.85 32.27 19.93
N MET A 102 -23.36 31.05 20.20
CA MET A 102 -24.05 30.11 21.08
C MET A 102 -24.08 30.62 22.53
N PHE A 103 -23.01 31.24 23.02
CA PHE A 103 -22.96 31.83 24.35
C PHE A 103 -23.98 32.96 24.50
N GLU A 104 -24.00 33.90 23.54
CA GLU A 104 -25.03 34.95 23.44
C GLU A 104 -26.44 34.36 23.46
N GLN A 105 -26.70 33.33 22.64
CA GLN A 105 -28.01 32.70 22.56
C GLN A 105 -28.43 32.03 23.88
N GLN A 106 -27.50 31.42 24.64
CA GLN A 106 -27.84 30.88 25.97
C GLN A 106 -28.20 32.00 26.96
N VAL A 107 -27.57 33.17 26.84
CA VAL A 107 -27.89 34.36 27.64
C VAL A 107 -29.26 34.94 27.24
N GLU A 108 -29.54 35.10 25.95
CA GLU A 108 -30.83 35.57 25.41
C GLU A 108 -31.99 34.68 25.84
N ASN A 109 -31.77 33.36 25.86
CA ASN A 109 -32.75 32.38 26.32
C ASN A 109 -32.92 32.35 27.85
N GLY A 110 -32.19 33.17 28.60
CA GLY A 110 -32.23 33.22 30.07
C GLY A 110 -31.66 32.01 30.77
N ARG A 111 -30.94 31.12 30.05
CA ARG A 111 -30.30 29.93 30.63
C ARG A 111 -28.98 30.27 31.33
N LEU A 112 -28.28 31.30 30.84
CA LEU A 112 -27.11 31.87 31.46
C LEU A 112 -27.36 33.34 31.80
N ASN A 113 -26.70 33.84 32.84
CA ASN A 113 -26.79 35.24 33.22
C ASN A 113 -25.90 36.10 32.31
N SER A 114 -26.42 37.24 31.83
CA SER A 114 -25.69 38.19 30.98
C SER A 114 -24.44 38.78 31.63
N ILE A 115 -24.36 38.75 32.97
CA ILE A 115 -23.16 39.15 33.72
C ILE A 115 -21.93 38.37 33.26
N HIS A 116 -22.05 37.09 32.92
CA HIS A 116 -20.90 36.29 32.49
C HIS A 116 -20.36 36.73 31.13
N LEU A 117 -21.23 36.97 30.17
CA LEU A 117 -20.83 37.46 28.84
C LEU A 117 -20.21 38.86 28.94
N HIS A 118 -20.77 39.75 29.76
CA HIS A 118 -20.15 41.04 30.03
C HIS A 118 -18.82 40.90 30.78
N ALA A 119 -18.70 39.97 31.72
CA ALA A 119 -17.44 39.72 32.42
C ALA A 119 -16.36 39.22 31.45
N TRP A 120 -16.71 38.34 30.51
CA TRP A 120 -15.82 37.91 29.42
C TRP A 120 -15.28 39.11 28.64
N TYR A 121 -16.14 39.98 28.09
CA TYR A 121 -15.65 41.13 27.30
C TYR A 121 -14.85 42.17 28.08
N ASN A 122 -15.04 42.26 29.41
CA ASN A 122 -14.35 43.24 30.26
C ASN A 122 -13.13 42.67 30.98
N LYS A 123 -12.91 41.36 30.93
CA LYS A 123 -11.75 40.71 31.53
C LYS A 123 -10.50 41.09 30.72
N PRO A 124 -9.33 41.27 31.36
CA PRO A 124 -8.08 41.42 30.62
C PRO A 124 -7.72 40.11 29.92
N HIS A 125 -7.63 40.16 28.59
CA HIS A 125 -7.18 39.05 27.75
C HIS A 125 -5.84 39.40 27.10
N LYS A 126 -5.08 38.37 26.73
CA LYS A 126 -3.83 38.53 25.97
C LYS A 126 -4.12 39.08 24.55
N PHE A 127 -5.25 38.69 23.99
CA PHE A 127 -5.68 39.04 22.65
C PHE A 127 -7.03 39.74 22.68
N ASN A 128 -7.41 40.43 21.61
CA ASN A 128 -8.72 41.06 21.52
C ASN A 128 -9.80 39.97 21.37
N VAL A 129 -10.84 40.02 22.21
CA VAL A 129 -11.90 39.02 22.27
C VAL A 129 -13.17 39.42 21.53
N LYS A 130 -13.27 40.66 21.03
CA LYS A 130 -14.46 41.11 20.30
C LYS A 130 -14.55 40.40 18.96
N SER A 131 -15.73 39.89 18.62
CA SER A 131 -15.97 39.11 17.38
C SER A 131 -15.48 39.83 16.14
N ASP A 132 -15.81 41.11 16.00
CA ASP A 132 -15.45 41.93 14.83
C ASP A 132 -13.92 42.03 14.69
N ASP A 133 -13.21 42.23 15.79
CA ASP A 133 -11.77 42.35 15.81
C ASP A 133 -11.08 40.99 15.56
N VAL A 134 -11.61 39.91 16.13
CA VAL A 134 -11.12 38.54 15.89
C VAL A 134 -11.35 38.11 14.44
N PHE A 135 -12.52 38.42 13.88
CA PHE A 135 -12.84 38.13 12.49
C PHE A 135 -11.97 38.94 11.54
N GLN A 136 -11.80 40.25 11.79
CA GLN A 136 -10.91 41.09 10.99
C GLN A 136 -9.47 40.58 11.06
N PHE A 137 -8.98 40.22 12.25
CA PHE A 137 -7.66 39.62 12.42
C PHE A 137 -7.51 38.33 11.60
N ALA A 138 -8.48 37.42 11.67
CA ALA A 138 -8.46 36.19 10.89
C ALA A 138 -8.49 36.47 9.37
N TYR A 139 -9.34 37.40 8.94
CA TYR A 139 -9.51 37.79 7.55
C TYR A 139 -8.21 38.38 6.97
N ASP A 140 -7.58 39.31 7.69
CA ASP A 140 -6.34 39.95 7.25
C ASP A 140 -5.19 38.94 7.13
N ASN A 141 -5.05 38.04 8.11
CA ASN A 141 -4.02 37.01 8.06
C ASN A 141 -4.28 35.96 6.98
N LEU A 142 -5.54 35.58 6.76
CA LEU A 142 -5.93 34.66 5.69
C LEU A 142 -5.63 35.28 4.32
N GLY A 143 -5.99 36.54 4.07
CA GLY A 143 -5.67 37.21 2.81
C GLY A 143 -4.17 37.25 2.54
N GLN A 144 -3.36 37.60 3.55
CA GLN A 144 -1.91 37.56 3.44
C GLN A 144 -1.33 36.15 3.22
N LEU A 145 -1.98 35.11 3.74
CA LEU A 145 -1.56 33.71 3.54
C LEU A 145 -1.97 33.21 2.14
N GLU A 146 -3.13 33.61 1.63
CA GLU A 146 -3.57 33.30 0.27
C GLU A 146 -2.64 33.91 -0.78
N GLU A 147 -2.26 35.18 -0.62
CA GLU A 147 -1.27 35.83 -1.49
C GLU A 147 0.07 35.07 -1.49
N LEU A 148 0.50 34.58 -0.32
CA LEU A 148 1.71 33.78 -0.19
C LEU A 148 1.59 32.43 -0.91
N ILE A 149 0.46 31.75 -0.75
CA ILE A 149 0.18 30.47 -1.43
C ILE A 149 0.19 30.66 -2.94
N ASP A 150 -0.47 31.70 -3.46
CA ASP A 150 -0.50 32.02 -4.89
C ASP A 150 0.90 32.25 -5.46
N ASP A 151 1.76 32.94 -4.71
CA ASP A 151 3.17 33.15 -5.06
C ASP A 151 3.97 31.84 -5.04
N LEU A 152 3.79 31.00 -4.01
CA LEU A 152 4.43 29.69 -3.92
C LEU A 152 4.00 28.77 -5.08
N GLU A 153 2.72 28.76 -5.45
CA GLU A 153 2.22 27.98 -6.57
C GLU A 153 2.79 28.45 -7.90
N ARG A 154 2.96 29.77 -8.07
CA ARG A 154 3.56 30.35 -9.28
C ARG A 154 4.99 29.87 -9.45
N GLU A 155 5.79 29.88 -8.38
CA GLU A 155 7.16 29.37 -8.40
C GLU A 155 7.19 27.84 -8.52
N HIS A 156 6.26 27.11 -7.89
CA HIS A 156 6.17 25.66 -8.05
C HIS A 156 5.95 25.28 -9.52
N ARG A 157 4.97 25.91 -10.17
CA ARG A 157 4.71 25.72 -11.61
C ARG A 157 5.92 26.08 -12.47
N ARG A 158 6.75 27.04 -12.05
CA ARG A 158 7.99 27.40 -12.75
C ARG A 158 9.03 26.29 -12.58
N ALA A 159 9.30 25.87 -11.36
CA ALA A 159 10.25 24.79 -11.05
C ALA A 159 9.86 23.48 -11.76
N GLU A 160 8.57 23.14 -11.82
CA GLU A 160 8.08 21.96 -12.56
C GLU A 160 8.38 22.06 -14.07
N ARG A 161 8.17 23.23 -14.68
CA ARG A 161 8.50 23.43 -16.11
C ARG A 161 10.00 23.26 -16.35
N ASP A 162 10.82 23.78 -15.45
CA ASP A 162 12.28 23.70 -15.55
C ASP A 162 12.75 22.26 -15.32
N PHE A 163 12.14 21.53 -14.38
CA PHE A 163 12.37 20.10 -14.18
C PHE A 163 12.02 19.28 -15.43
N HIS A 164 10.84 19.48 -16.02
CA HIS A 164 10.46 18.78 -17.25
C HIS A 164 11.37 19.12 -18.43
N ARG A 165 11.79 20.38 -18.56
CA ARG A 165 12.77 20.79 -19.57
C ARG A 165 14.10 20.08 -19.35
N SER A 166 14.61 20.05 -18.12
CA SER A 166 15.88 19.39 -17.77
C SER A 166 15.85 17.89 -18.09
N LYS A 167 14.72 17.22 -17.82
CA LYS A 167 14.49 15.81 -18.15
C LYS A 167 14.51 15.55 -19.66
N THR A 168 14.02 16.50 -20.44
CA THR A 168 13.98 16.41 -21.91
C THR A 168 15.37 16.62 -22.53
N THR A 169 16.24 17.40 -21.89
CA THR A 169 17.63 17.61 -22.33
C THR A 169 18.61 16.52 -21.93
N TYR A 170 18.34 15.75 -20.86
CA TYR A 170 19.27 14.71 -20.37
C TYR A 170 19.25 13.43 -21.23
N TYR A 171 18.19 13.21 -22.01
CA TYR A 171 18.18 12.24 -23.13
C TYR A 171 17.43 12.86 -24.29
N PRO A 172 18.10 13.39 -25.34
CA PRO A 172 17.42 13.70 -26.57
C PRO A 172 16.91 12.36 -27.10
N GLU A 173 15.61 12.11 -27.02
CA GLU A 173 15.01 10.88 -27.55
C GLU A 173 15.44 10.61 -29.00
N GLN A 174 15.82 11.66 -29.73
CA GLN A 174 16.33 11.57 -31.09
C GLN A 174 17.75 10.97 -31.19
N GLU A 175 18.64 11.25 -30.23
CA GLU A 175 19.98 10.67 -30.17
C GLU A 175 19.95 9.25 -29.61
N GLY A 176 19.13 9.00 -28.58
CA GLY A 176 18.87 7.64 -28.09
C GLY A 176 18.27 6.74 -29.17
N ARG A 177 17.29 7.25 -29.94
CA ARG A 177 16.75 6.54 -31.11
C ARG A 177 17.79 6.35 -32.21
N ARG A 178 18.68 7.32 -32.47
CA ARG A 178 19.78 7.16 -33.44
C ARG A 178 20.78 6.09 -33.00
N LEU A 179 21.16 6.08 -31.73
CA LEU A 179 22.10 5.09 -31.18
C LEU A 179 21.48 3.70 -31.21
N LEU A 180 20.22 3.55 -30.79
CA LEU A 180 19.49 2.29 -30.88
C LEU A 180 19.31 1.83 -32.33
N GLN A 181 19.11 2.76 -33.26
CA GLN A 181 19.06 2.44 -34.69
C GLN A 181 20.41 1.96 -35.22
N ILE A 182 21.52 2.58 -34.80
CA ILE A 182 22.88 2.15 -35.15
C ILE A 182 23.14 0.74 -34.61
N LEU A 183 22.88 0.50 -33.32
CA LEU A 183 23.04 -0.82 -32.69
C LEU A 183 22.19 -1.90 -33.38
N ARG A 184 20.93 -1.60 -33.70
CA ARG A 184 20.04 -2.54 -34.40
C ARG A 184 20.55 -2.86 -35.81
N ASN A 185 21.12 -1.88 -36.51
CA ASN A 185 21.71 -2.10 -37.84
C ASN A 185 22.97 -2.97 -37.76
N ASP A 186 23.81 -2.77 -36.75
CA ASP A 186 25.06 -3.54 -36.60
C ASP A 186 24.80 -4.98 -36.17
N MET A 187 23.86 -5.22 -35.25
CA MET A 187 23.41 -6.58 -34.93
C MET A 187 22.82 -7.29 -36.16
N SER A 188 22.06 -6.56 -37.00
CA SER A 188 21.50 -7.14 -38.23
C SER A 188 22.58 -7.52 -39.25
N LYS A 189 23.66 -6.74 -39.35
CA LYS A 189 24.81 -7.06 -40.21
C LYS A 189 25.57 -8.28 -39.68
N GLU A 190 25.77 -8.36 -38.37
CA GLU A 190 26.44 -9.49 -37.73
C GLU A 190 25.63 -10.79 -37.90
N GLU A 191 24.31 -10.71 -37.80
CA GLU A 191 23.43 -11.84 -38.08
C GLU A 191 23.53 -12.28 -39.55
N GLN A 192 23.55 -11.34 -40.50
CA GLN A 192 23.74 -11.66 -41.92
C GLN A 192 25.10 -12.29 -42.21
N CYS A 193 26.17 -11.79 -41.57
CA CYS A 193 27.51 -12.34 -41.67
C CYS A 193 27.54 -13.79 -41.14
N SER A 194 26.96 -14.01 -39.96
CA SER A 194 26.84 -15.32 -39.32
C SER A 194 26.02 -16.29 -40.17
N GLN A 195 24.89 -15.84 -40.74
CA GLN A 195 24.07 -16.67 -41.64
C GLN A 195 24.82 -17.05 -42.92
N HIS A 196 25.63 -16.15 -43.47
CA HIS A 196 26.49 -16.44 -44.61
C HIS A 196 27.52 -17.53 -44.27
N ASP A 197 28.17 -17.43 -43.12
CA ASP A 197 29.17 -18.41 -42.67
C ASP A 197 28.55 -19.77 -42.35
N ILE A 198 27.38 -19.79 -41.71
CA ILE A 198 26.60 -21.03 -41.50
C ILE A 198 26.26 -21.69 -42.84
N ARG A 199 25.85 -20.90 -43.85
CA ARG A 199 25.55 -21.42 -45.19
C ARG A 199 26.80 -22.01 -45.85
N LYS A 200 27.94 -21.34 -45.72
CA LYS A 200 29.25 -21.81 -46.22
C LYS A 200 29.67 -23.12 -45.55
N LEU A 201 29.51 -23.23 -44.24
CA LEU A 201 29.82 -24.45 -43.48
C LEU A 201 28.89 -25.61 -43.85
N ARG A 202 27.58 -25.35 -44.04
CA ARG A 202 26.62 -26.36 -44.51
C ARG A 202 26.98 -26.90 -45.89
N ASN A 203 27.46 -26.05 -46.81
CA ASN A 203 27.91 -26.51 -48.12
C ASN A 203 29.15 -27.39 -48.01
N LYS A 204 30.15 -27.00 -47.21
CA LYS A 204 31.35 -27.82 -46.96
C LYS A 204 31.00 -29.19 -46.37
N LEU A 205 30.04 -29.24 -45.43
CA LEU A 205 29.57 -30.51 -44.86
C LEU A 205 28.93 -31.42 -45.92
N LYS A 206 28.13 -30.86 -46.84
CA LYS A 206 27.56 -31.63 -47.97
C LYS A 206 28.63 -32.16 -48.91
N ASP A 207 29.66 -31.37 -49.19
CA ASP A 207 30.79 -31.80 -50.03
C ASP A 207 31.56 -32.96 -49.37
N GLN A 208 31.80 -32.86 -48.07
CA GLN A 208 32.43 -33.94 -47.29
C GLN A 208 31.57 -35.21 -47.25
N GLU A 209 30.25 -35.07 -47.12
CA GLU A 209 29.32 -36.21 -47.16
C GLU A 209 29.35 -36.92 -48.51
N LEU A 210 29.40 -36.17 -49.62
CA LEU A 210 29.55 -36.73 -50.96
C LEU A 210 30.91 -37.43 -51.14
N GLU A 211 31.98 -36.89 -50.58
CA GLU A 211 33.30 -37.52 -50.62
C GLU A 211 33.34 -38.83 -49.81
N LEU A 212 32.78 -38.82 -48.60
CA LEU A 212 32.61 -40.02 -47.77
C LEU A 212 31.81 -41.09 -48.50
N LYS A 213 30.72 -40.70 -49.18
CA LYS A 213 29.92 -41.62 -50.00
C LYS A 213 30.73 -42.23 -51.14
N ARG A 214 31.50 -41.42 -51.88
CA ARG A 214 32.41 -41.93 -52.94
C ARG A 214 33.45 -42.89 -52.38
N MET A 215 34.03 -42.60 -51.22
CA MET A 215 34.98 -43.50 -50.56
C MET A 215 34.31 -44.81 -50.14
N GLN A 216 33.11 -44.75 -49.59
CA GLN A 216 32.33 -45.93 -49.23
C GLN A 216 32.02 -46.80 -50.45
N ASP A 217 31.58 -46.20 -51.55
CA ASP A 217 31.31 -46.91 -52.81
C ASP A 217 32.59 -47.57 -53.36
N LYS A 218 33.74 -46.89 -53.27
CA LYS A 218 35.04 -47.44 -53.67
C LYS A 218 35.47 -48.63 -52.78
N ILE A 219 35.25 -48.53 -51.46
CA ILE A 219 35.50 -49.64 -50.53
C ILE A 219 34.61 -50.83 -50.86
N ASN A 220 33.33 -50.60 -51.15
CA ASN A 220 32.40 -51.66 -51.53
C ASN A 220 32.83 -52.34 -52.84
N SER A 221 33.21 -51.56 -53.86
CA SER A 221 33.75 -52.09 -55.12
C SER A 221 35.03 -52.92 -54.92
N LEU A 222 35.97 -52.46 -54.09
CA LEU A 222 37.18 -53.22 -53.76
C LEU A 222 36.87 -54.52 -53.00
N LYS A 223 35.88 -54.50 -52.11
CA LYS A 223 35.40 -55.71 -51.41
C LYS A 223 34.80 -56.72 -52.38
N GLU A 224 33.98 -56.27 -53.33
CA GLU A 224 33.40 -57.12 -54.38
C GLU A 224 34.48 -57.73 -55.29
N GLN A 225 35.47 -56.96 -55.71
CA GLN A 225 36.62 -57.47 -56.47
C GLN A 225 37.45 -58.49 -55.68
N THR A 226 37.61 -58.29 -54.37
CA THR A 226 38.31 -59.24 -53.48
C THR A 226 37.51 -60.54 -53.32
N ALA A 227 36.18 -60.45 -53.21
CA ALA A 227 35.29 -61.62 -53.14
C ALA A 227 35.26 -62.43 -54.44
N GLN A 228 35.38 -61.77 -55.60
CA GLN A 228 35.45 -62.45 -56.91
C GLN A 228 36.83 -63.12 -57.15
N ASN A 229 37.92 -62.50 -56.71
CA ASN A 229 39.27 -63.05 -56.89
C ASN A 229 39.58 -64.22 -55.92
N THR A 230 38.89 -64.31 -54.79
CA THR A 230 39.01 -65.44 -53.84
C THR A 230 38.30 -66.72 -54.32
N SER A 231 37.56 -66.67 -55.43
CA SER A 231 36.95 -67.86 -56.06
C SER A 231 37.85 -68.57 -57.10
N ASN A 232 38.99 -67.98 -57.50
CA ASN A 232 39.88 -68.53 -58.54
C ASN A 232 41.35 -68.72 -58.13
N SER A 233 41.72 -68.44 -56.88
CA SER A 233 43.01 -68.90 -56.34
C SER A 233 42.82 -69.31 -54.88
N GLY A 234 42.98 -70.60 -54.60
CA GLY A 234 42.96 -71.18 -53.26
C GLY A 234 44.19 -70.79 -52.46
N ILE A 235 44.30 -69.52 -52.10
CA ILE A 235 45.23 -69.03 -51.09
C ILE A 235 44.41 -68.24 -50.08
N GLU A 236 43.98 -68.96 -49.06
CA GLU A 236 43.31 -68.45 -47.88
C GLU A 236 44.33 -67.70 -47.02
N VAL A 237 44.49 -66.38 -47.25
CA VAL A 237 45.27 -65.53 -46.36
C VAL A 237 44.43 -65.20 -45.12
N THR A 238 44.58 -66.03 -44.10
CA THR A 238 44.10 -65.77 -42.74
C THR A 238 44.91 -64.62 -42.13
N VAL A 239 44.48 -63.38 -42.34
CA VAL A 239 45.02 -62.24 -41.58
C VAL A 239 44.41 -62.28 -40.18
N ASN A 240 45.20 -62.83 -39.27
CA ASN A 240 44.92 -62.93 -37.84
C ASN A 240 44.87 -61.50 -37.24
N LEU A 241 43.68 -60.91 -37.13
CA LEU A 241 43.43 -59.66 -36.39
C LEU A 241 43.47 -59.94 -34.88
N SER A 242 44.61 -60.44 -34.40
CA SER A 242 44.97 -60.47 -33.00
C SER A 242 45.85 -59.27 -32.70
N LYS A 243 45.23 -58.24 -32.11
CA LYS A 243 45.77 -57.45 -31.01
C LYS A 243 44.72 -56.42 -30.61
N LYS A 244 43.87 -56.82 -29.65
CA LYS A 244 43.30 -55.90 -28.68
C LYS A 244 44.45 -55.11 -28.05
N THR A 245 44.67 -53.88 -28.47
CA THR A 245 45.31 -52.90 -27.62
C THR A 245 44.24 -52.36 -26.69
N ASP A 246 44.15 -52.96 -25.51
CA ASP A 246 43.64 -52.28 -24.31
C ASP A 246 44.47 -51.01 -24.15
N ARG A 247 43.95 -49.90 -24.65
CA ARG A 247 44.37 -48.56 -24.25
C ARG A 247 43.38 -48.14 -23.18
N THR A 248 43.63 -48.60 -21.96
CA THR A 248 43.19 -47.90 -20.75
C THR A 248 43.58 -46.43 -20.88
N VAL A 249 42.57 -45.58 -21.09
CA VAL A 249 42.68 -44.13 -20.90
C VAL A 249 42.88 -43.93 -19.40
N ARG A 250 44.15 -43.86 -18.98
CA ARG A 250 44.50 -43.22 -17.71
C ARG A 250 44.22 -41.73 -17.90
N ILE A 251 43.20 -41.24 -17.20
CA ILE A 251 43.09 -39.84 -16.84
C ILE A 251 44.33 -39.56 -15.97
N VAL A 252 45.37 -39.00 -16.59
CA VAL A 252 46.50 -38.40 -15.90
C VAL A 252 46.08 -36.97 -15.66
N GLU A 253 45.59 -36.71 -14.45
CA GLU A 253 45.61 -35.37 -13.87
C GLU A 253 47.07 -34.90 -13.95
N SER A 254 47.31 -33.93 -14.84
CA SER A 254 48.61 -33.30 -14.96
C SER A 254 48.72 -32.26 -13.84
N PRO A 255 49.77 -32.28 -13.02
CA PRO A 255 50.09 -31.18 -12.13
C PRO A 255 50.44 -29.96 -12.98
N ILE A 256 49.70 -28.88 -12.76
CA ILE A 256 49.97 -27.56 -13.35
C ILE A 256 51.37 -27.12 -12.88
N PRO A 257 52.29 -26.75 -13.79
CA PRO A 257 53.60 -26.23 -13.39
C PRO A 257 53.47 -24.80 -12.86
N ASP A 258 53.99 -24.59 -11.66
CA ASP A 258 54.35 -23.27 -11.12
C ASP A 258 55.29 -22.57 -12.11
N LEU A 259 54.75 -21.56 -12.79
CA LEU A 259 55.54 -20.53 -13.46
C LEU A 259 55.39 -19.24 -12.67
N VAL A 260 56.43 -19.01 -11.88
CA VAL A 260 56.86 -17.72 -11.36
C VAL A 260 56.88 -16.71 -12.51
N SER A 261 56.06 -15.69 -12.42
CA SER A 261 56.31 -14.43 -13.11
C SER A 261 56.05 -13.32 -12.13
N ASP A 262 57.15 -12.66 -11.76
CA ASP A 262 57.16 -11.33 -11.19
C ASP A 262 56.49 -10.34 -12.17
N ASP A 263 56.06 -9.23 -11.59
CA ASP A 263 55.57 -7.98 -12.18
C ASP A 263 54.05 -7.70 -12.21
N GLU A 264 53.78 -6.51 -11.65
CA GLU A 264 52.63 -5.60 -11.77
C GLU A 264 51.53 -5.66 -10.69
N HIS A 265 51.73 -4.77 -9.71
CA HIS A 265 50.72 -4.09 -8.90
C HIS A 265 49.49 -3.68 -9.75
N LEU A 266 48.40 -4.44 -9.66
CA LEU A 266 47.07 -3.97 -9.99
C LEU A 266 46.20 -4.08 -8.76
N VAL A 267 45.87 -2.92 -8.20
CA VAL A 267 44.86 -2.74 -7.16
C VAL A 267 43.54 -3.19 -7.78
N SER A 268 43.06 -4.35 -7.36
CA SER A 268 41.70 -4.79 -7.63
C SER A 268 40.77 -3.98 -6.74
N ASP A 269 40.31 -2.85 -7.26
CA ASP A 269 39.11 -2.19 -6.76
C ASP A 269 37.93 -3.12 -7.09
N ASP A 270 37.60 -3.98 -6.12
CA ASP A 270 36.35 -4.74 -6.07
C ASP A 270 35.21 -3.71 -5.89
N GLU A 271 34.80 -3.08 -6.99
CA GLU A 271 33.55 -2.32 -7.06
C GLU A 271 32.40 -3.32 -6.86
N HIS A 272 31.98 -3.49 -5.61
CA HIS A 272 30.67 -4.02 -5.28
C HIS A 272 29.62 -3.16 -6.00
N VAL A 273 29.06 -3.70 -7.09
CA VAL A 273 27.86 -3.17 -7.73
C VAL A 273 26.72 -3.39 -6.75
N VAL A 274 26.53 -2.41 -5.85
CA VAL A 274 25.37 -2.30 -4.99
C VAL A 274 24.16 -2.21 -5.91
N SER A 275 23.23 -3.16 -5.79
CA SER A 275 22.00 -3.15 -6.57
C SER A 275 21.25 -1.84 -6.29
N ASP A 276 20.72 -1.19 -7.32
CA ASP A 276 19.98 0.08 -7.20
C ASP A 276 18.90 0.01 -6.09
N ASP A 277 18.31 -1.16 -5.87
CA ASP A 277 17.31 -1.40 -4.81
C ASP A 277 17.89 -1.21 -3.39
N GLU A 278 19.13 -1.66 -3.15
CA GLU A 278 19.82 -1.52 -1.87
C GLU A 278 20.30 -0.07 -1.62
N TYR A 279 20.60 0.67 -2.70
CA TYR A 279 20.85 2.11 -2.64
C TYR A 279 19.59 2.91 -2.27
N PHE A 280 18.43 2.55 -2.84
CA PHE A 280 17.15 3.18 -2.51
C PHE A 280 16.69 2.86 -1.08
N ASP A 281 16.85 1.62 -0.62
CA ASP A 281 16.52 1.25 0.76
C ASP A 281 17.40 1.98 1.77
N ARG A 282 18.70 2.17 1.48
CA ARG A 282 19.62 2.95 2.33
C ARG A 282 19.25 4.44 2.40
N MET A 283 18.84 5.04 1.28
CA MET A 283 18.34 6.43 1.28
C MET A 283 17.02 6.59 2.04
N LEU A 284 16.13 5.60 1.99
CA LEU A 284 14.88 5.64 2.74
C LEU A 284 15.12 5.50 4.25
N ASP A 285 16.11 4.72 4.67
CA ASP A 285 16.52 4.59 6.07
C ASP A 285 17.23 5.86 6.58
N GLU A 286 18.04 6.54 5.75
CA GLU A 286 18.66 7.83 6.11
C GLU A 286 17.62 8.96 6.24
N VAL A 287 16.56 8.96 5.43
CA VAL A 287 15.47 9.94 5.51
C VAL A 287 14.51 9.64 6.69
N GLN A 288 14.53 8.41 7.24
CA GLN A 288 13.72 8.01 8.39
C GLN A 288 14.50 7.92 9.72
N GLY A 289 15.80 8.22 9.72
CA GLY A 289 16.69 8.10 10.87
C GLY A 289 16.91 9.38 11.67
N HIS A 290 16.16 9.49 12.78
CA HIS A 290 16.58 10.09 14.07
C HIS A 290 16.70 11.62 14.16
N ASP A 291 15.77 12.22 14.92
CA ASP A 291 16.02 13.41 15.73
C ASP A 291 17.20 13.12 16.67
N VAL A 292 18.40 13.47 16.21
CA VAL A 292 19.59 13.53 17.06
C VAL A 292 19.48 14.82 17.87
N ASN A 293 18.90 14.71 19.06
CA ASN A 293 19.07 15.71 20.11
C ASN A 293 20.55 15.72 20.51
N ALA A 294 21.30 16.68 19.97
CA ALA A 294 22.62 17.06 20.44
C ALA A 294 22.58 18.53 20.90
N GLU A 295 22.46 18.68 22.22
CA GLU A 295 23.11 19.68 23.07
C GLU A 295 23.48 21.04 22.45
N VAL A 296 22.67 22.08 22.67
CA VAL A 296 23.16 23.45 22.93
C VAL A 296 22.24 24.17 23.93
N GLN A 297 22.79 24.36 25.13
CA GLN A 297 22.57 25.45 26.12
C GLN A 297 21.30 25.47 27.00
N GLU A 298 21.52 24.95 28.21
CA GLU A 298 20.93 25.36 29.48
C GLU A 298 21.00 26.88 29.69
N GLN A 299 19.85 27.54 29.69
CA GLN A 299 19.49 28.73 30.48
C GLN A 299 18.07 29.13 30.04
N ASP A 300 17.06 28.78 30.84
CA ASP A 300 15.67 29.34 30.86
C ASP A 300 14.63 28.36 31.44
N GLN A 301 15.07 27.21 31.96
CA GLN A 301 14.19 26.22 32.59
C GLN A 301 14.05 26.42 34.11
N GLU A 302 13.69 27.63 34.55
CA GLU A 302 13.32 27.89 35.97
C GLU A 302 11.92 28.48 36.17
N GLN A 303 11.13 28.68 35.11
CA GLN A 303 9.80 29.32 35.23
C GLN A 303 8.59 28.39 35.00
N MET A 304 8.77 27.09 34.78
CA MET A 304 7.65 26.15 34.54
C MET A 304 7.40 25.09 35.64
N ASN A 305 8.05 25.22 36.81
CA ASN A 305 7.87 24.28 37.93
C ASN A 305 6.95 24.78 39.06
N ILE A 306 5.92 25.55 38.71
CA ILE A 306 4.81 25.89 39.62
C ILE A 306 3.52 25.70 38.81
N ASP A 307 2.78 24.62 39.11
CA ASP A 307 1.36 24.36 38.78
C ASP A 307 1.03 22.91 38.37
N ARG A 308 1.72 21.90 38.90
CA ARG A 308 1.25 20.51 38.75
C ARG A 308 1.46 19.57 39.93
N MET A 309 1.18 20.04 41.14
CA MET A 309 0.83 19.16 42.26
C MET A 309 -0.62 19.37 42.70
N GLU A 310 -1.27 18.25 43.00
CA GLU A 310 -2.59 18.08 43.63
C GLU A 310 -3.82 18.09 42.72
N ILE A 311 -4.14 16.94 42.13
CA ILE A 311 -5.50 16.38 42.22
C ILE A 311 -5.38 14.86 42.44
N ASN A 312 -5.63 14.47 43.69
CA ASN A 312 -5.77 13.11 44.18
C ASN A 312 -7.20 12.63 43.86
N TYR A 313 -7.35 11.50 43.16
CA TYR A 313 -8.63 10.78 43.08
C TYR A 313 -8.39 9.31 43.40
N ASP A 314 -8.82 8.94 44.60
CA ASP A 314 -9.06 7.56 45.04
C ASP A 314 -10.11 6.91 44.12
N VAL A 315 -9.77 5.74 43.57
CA VAL A 315 -10.71 4.82 42.92
C VAL A 315 -10.68 3.48 43.67
N PRO A 316 -11.84 2.88 44.04
CA PRO A 316 -11.88 1.70 44.89
C PRO A 316 -11.42 0.43 44.17
N VAL A 317 -10.67 -0.39 44.90
CA VAL A 317 -10.25 -1.75 44.54
C VAL A 317 -11.46 -2.68 44.58
N GLU A 318 -11.90 -3.20 43.42
CA GLU A 318 -12.75 -4.39 43.36
C GLU A 318 -11.87 -5.65 43.52
N GLN A 319 -11.90 -6.24 44.70
CA GLN A 319 -11.43 -7.61 44.94
C GLN A 319 -12.42 -8.61 44.31
N ARG A 320 -11.92 -9.50 43.44
CA ARG A 320 -12.64 -10.71 43.01
C ARG A 320 -11.92 -11.97 43.49
N ASP A 321 -12.55 -12.58 44.49
CA ASP A 321 -12.74 -14.01 44.75
C ASP A 321 -11.77 -15.03 44.14
N HIS A 322 -10.84 -15.50 44.97
CA HIS A 322 -10.39 -16.89 44.96
C HIS A 322 -10.99 -17.60 46.19
N GLN A 323 -11.98 -18.46 45.96
CA GLN A 323 -12.56 -19.34 46.97
C GLN A 323 -11.97 -20.75 46.78
N GLU A 324 -10.98 -21.09 47.60
CA GLU A 324 -10.48 -22.45 47.76
C GLU A 324 -11.12 -23.06 49.02
N GLN A 325 -11.79 -24.21 48.85
CA GLN A 325 -12.53 -24.90 49.90
C GLN A 325 -11.57 -25.72 50.76
N VAL A 326 -11.57 -25.48 52.08
CA VAL A 326 -11.06 -26.45 53.07
C VAL A 326 -12.07 -26.61 54.21
N LEU A 327 -12.56 -27.85 54.35
CA LEU A 327 -13.38 -28.38 55.43
C LEU A 327 -12.56 -28.52 56.72
N VAL A 328 -13.02 -27.97 57.86
CA VAL A 328 -13.05 -28.62 59.19
C VAL A 328 -14.12 -27.97 60.09
N SER A 329 -14.94 -28.77 60.76
CA SER A 329 -15.96 -28.42 61.79
C SER A 329 -15.39 -28.41 63.23
N PRO A 330 -16.18 -28.36 64.33
CA PRO A 330 -17.29 -27.48 64.76
C PRO A 330 -17.09 -26.90 66.20
N VAL A 331 -18.15 -26.27 66.75
CA VAL A 331 -18.66 -26.30 68.16
C VAL A 331 -18.84 -24.91 68.85
N GLN A 332 -20.01 -24.76 69.49
CA GLN A 332 -20.49 -23.86 70.57
C GLN A 332 -21.34 -22.65 70.10
N LEU A 333 -22.69 -22.68 70.12
CA LEU A 333 -23.70 -22.70 71.21
C LEU A 333 -23.96 -21.35 71.94
N VAL A 334 -25.09 -20.70 71.55
CA VAL A 334 -26.14 -20.06 72.40
C VAL A 334 -25.85 -18.65 73.02
N PRO A 335 -26.82 -17.76 73.37
CA PRO A 335 -28.26 -17.58 73.01
C PRO A 335 -28.67 -16.17 72.48
N VAL A 336 -29.91 -16.14 72.00
CA VAL A 336 -30.84 -15.03 71.71
C VAL A 336 -31.32 -14.29 73.00
N PRO A 337 -31.80 -13.04 72.91
CA PRO A 337 -33.23 -12.72 73.22
C PRO A 337 -33.82 -11.73 72.17
N VAL A 338 -34.95 -11.99 71.50
CA VAL A 338 -36.38 -11.83 71.89
C VAL A 338 -36.76 -10.39 72.26
N GLU A 339 -37.86 -9.93 71.63
CA GLU A 339 -38.76 -8.77 71.86
C GLU A 339 -38.82 -7.82 70.62
N GLN A 340 -39.95 -7.36 70.07
CA GLN A 340 -41.38 -7.40 70.41
C GLN A 340 -42.23 -6.93 69.18
N ARG A 341 -43.43 -7.51 69.03
CA ARG A 341 -44.76 -6.97 68.59
C ARG A 341 -44.88 -5.98 67.40
N GLU A 342 -45.59 -6.34 66.33
CA GLU A 342 -47.07 -6.30 66.10
C GLU A 342 -47.69 -4.88 66.01
N HIS A 343 -48.23 -4.52 64.83
CA HIS A 343 -49.67 -4.25 64.58
C HIS A 343 -49.94 -3.47 63.27
N LEU A 344 -50.80 -4.03 62.39
CA LEU A 344 -51.97 -3.43 61.68
C LEU A 344 -51.74 -2.20 60.76
N ALA A 345 -52.34 -1.98 59.57
CA ALA A 345 -53.60 -2.43 58.95
C ALA A 345 -53.64 -2.09 57.43
N GLN A 346 -54.34 -2.93 56.65
CA GLN A 346 -55.39 -2.64 55.63
C GLN A 346 -55.19 -1.59 54.49
N VAL A 347 -54.98 -2.09 53.24
CA VAL A 347 -55.87 -2.08 52.02
C VAL A 347 -56.71 -0.78 51.76
N PRO A 348 -56.79 -0.18 50.53
CA PRO A 348 -57.33 -0.85 49.33
C PRO A 348 -56.81 -0.51 47.92
N VAL A 349 -57.13 -1.45 47.02
CA VAL A 349 -57.11 -1.47 45.54
C VAL A 349 -58.05 -0.39 44.95
N PRO A 350 -57.81 0.03 43.69
CA PRO A 350 -58.93 0.10 42.75
C PRO A 350 -58.66 -0.56 41.39
N LEU A 351 -59.78 -1.09 40.87
CA LEU A 351 -60.02 -1.81 39.63
C LEU A 351 -60.26 -0.84 38.45
N VAL A 352 -59.79 -1.24 37.27
CA VAL A 352 -60.47 -1.20 35.93
C VAL A 352 -60.83 0.15 35.30
N GLN A 353 -60.36 0.35 34.06
CA GLN A 353 -61.22 0.64 32.89
C GLN A 353 -60.49 0.40 31.55
N LEU A 354 -61.03 -0.55 30.77
CA LEU A 354 -60.82 -0.79 29.33
C LEU A 354 -62.01 -0.20 28.58
N VAL A 355 -61.82 0.59 27.51
CA VAL A 355 -62.63 0.65 26.26
C VAL A 355 -61.88 1.54 25.19
N PRO A 356 -62.26 1.61 23.89
CA PRO A 356 -61.88 0.76 22.76
C PRO A 356 -61.17 1.47 21.56
N VAL A 357 -60.83 0.64 20.56
CA VAL A 357 -60.35 0.88 19.18
C VAL A 357 -61.36 1.67 18.31
N PRO A 358 -60.92 2.40 17.26
CA PRO A 358 -61.12 1.95 15.85
C PRO A 358 -59.84 2.16 15.00
N ALA A 359 -59.34 1.18 14.24
CA ALA A 359 -59.75 0.70 12.91
C ALA A 359 -59.34 1.65 11.75
N GLU A 360 -58.83 1.04 10.66
CA GLU A 360 -58.30 1.62 9.39
C GLU A 360 -56.78 1.94 9.46
N GLN A 361 -55.86 1.42 8.63
CA GLN A 361 -55.90 0.89 7.26
C GLN A 361 -54.89 -0.27 7.09
N ARG A 362 -55.23 -1.21 6.20
CA ARG A 362 -54.48 -2.41 5.79
C ARG A 362 -54.26 -2.30 4.27
N GLU A 363 -53.24 -3.00 3.74
CA GLU A 363 -52.73 -3.04 2.34
C GLU A 363 -51.50 -2.13 2.17
N HIS A 364 -50.27 -2.56 1.86
CA HIS A 364 -49.80 -3.61 0.97
C HIS A 364 -48.54 -4.32 1.53
N LEU A 365 -48.53 -5.65 1.50
CA LEU A 365 -47.32 -6.48 1.51
C LEU A 365 -47.18 -7.07 0.11
N GLU A 366 -46.26 -6.54 -0.70
CA GLU A 366 -45.82 -7.20 -1.91
C GLU A 366 -44.48 -7.89 -1.69
N GLN A 367 -44.48 -9.14 -2.11
CA GLN A 367 -43.44 -10.13 -2.03
C GLN A 367 -42.32 -9.77 -3.03
N VAL A 368 -41.06 -9.82 -2.60
CA VAL A 368 -39.91 -9.80 -3.52
C VAL A 368 -39.54 -11.24 -3.84
N PRO A 369 -39.62 -11.70 -5.11
CA PRO A 369 -39.11 -13.00 -5.50
C PRO A 369 -37.64 -12.90 -5.92
N VAL A 370 -36.85 -13.86 -5.40
CA VAL A 370 -35.50 -14.19 -5.86
C VAL A 370 -35.58 -14.79 -7.28
N PRO A 371 -34.75 -14.38 -8.26
CA PRO A 371 -34.64 -15.11 -9.51
C PRO A 371 -33.58 -16.21 -9.39
N LEU A 372 -34.03 -17.46 -9.56
CA LEU A 372 -33.21 -18.61 -9.93
C LEU A 372 -32.49 -18.32 -11.27
N ALA A 373 -31.18 -18.51 -11.30
CA ALA A 373 -30.40 -18.60 -12.53
C ALA A 373 -30.70 -19.94 -13.23
N GLN A 374 -31.27 -19.87 -14.44
CA GLN A 374 -31.47 -21.01 -15.32
C GLN A 374 -30.26 -21.20 -16.23
N LEU A 375 -29.75 -22.42 -16.23
CA LEU A 375 -28.79 -23.00 -17.16
C LEU A 375 -29.44 -23.19 -18.54
N VAL A 376 -28.78 -22.74 -19.62
CA VAL A 376 -29.01 -23.23 -21.00
C VAL A 376 -27.70 -23.13 -21.81
N PRO A 377 -27.54 -23.87 -22.91
CA PRO A 377 -26.39 -24.73 -23.10
C PRO A 377 -25.50 -24.28 -24.26
N VAL A 378 -24.28 -24.79 -24.29
CA VAL A 378 -23.37 -24.73 -25.43
C VAL A 378 -23.88 -25.64 -26.55
N PRO A 379 -23.90 -25.21 -27.82
CA PRO A 379 -23.78 -26.13 -28.93
C PRO A 379 -22.38 -26.04 -29.54
N ALA A 380 -21.76 -27.21 -29.60
CA ALA A 380 -20.61 -27.48 -30.41
C ALA A 380 -20.99 -27.68 -31.88
N GLU A 381 -19.97 -27.58 -32.72
CA GLU A 381 -19.77 -28.27 -34.00
C GLU A 381 -19.97 -27.51 -35.33
N GLN A 382 -18.80 -27.32 -35.97
CA GLN A 382 -18.46 -27.69 -37.36
C GLN A 382 -19.05 -26.85 -38.51
N ARG A 383 -18.16 -26.22 -39.29
CA ARG A 383 -17.69 -26.81 -40.57
C ARG A 383 -16.62 -25.98 -41.29
N GLU A 384 -15.77 -26.75 -41.96
CA GLU A 384 -14.71 -26.41 -42.91
C GLU A 384 -15.19 -25.56 -44.10
N HIS A 385 -14.29 -24.71 -44.62
CA HIS A 385 -13.92 -24.49 -46.03
C HIS A 385 -13.07 -23.20 -46.08
N GLN A 386 -11.76 -23.26 -46.31
CA GLN A 386 -11.08 -23.45 -47.59
C GLN A 386 -11.49 -22.40 -48.64
N GLU A 387 -10.67 -21.34 -48.83
CA GLU A 387 -10.05 -21.03 -50.13
C GLU A 387 -9.24 -19.72 -50.13
N ARG A 388 -7.99 -19.86 -50.60
CA ARG A 388 -7.24 -18.98 -51.52
C ARG A 388 -7.33 -17.45 -51.36
N ALA A 389 -6.22 -16.90 -50.87
CA ALA A 389 -5.75 -15.56 -51.26
C ALA A 389 -5.08 -15.58 -52.66
N PRO A 390 -5.26 -14.52 -53.45
CA PRO A 390 -4.24 -14.07 -54.39
C PRO A 390 -3.73 -12.66 -54.08
N ALA A 391 -2.44 -12.48 -54.38
CA ALA A 391 -1.62 -11.29 -54.22
C ALA A 391 -2.14 -10.04 -55.00
N PRO A 392 -1.73 -8.83 -54.59
CA PRO A 392 -2.21 -7.59 -55.20
C PRO A 392 -1.45 -7.26 -56.49
N GLN A 393 -2.19 -7.06 -57.58
CA GLN A 393 -1.65 -6.43 -58.79
C GLN A 393 -1.89 -4.92 -58.76
N VAL A 394 -0.79 -4.21 -58.90
CA VAL A 394 -0.64 -2.80 -59.24
C VAL A 394 -1.47 -2.47 -60.47
N ARG A 395 -2.39 -1.49 -60.39
CA ARG A 395 -2.84 -0.77 -61.58
C ARG A 395 -3.17 0.71 -61.32
N GLN A 396 -2.41 1.47 -62.11
CA GLN A 396 -2.41 2.88 -62.42
C GLN A 396 -3.76 3.61 -62.38
N VAL A 397 -3.67 4.80 -61.80
CA VAL A 397 -4.62 5.91 -61.86
C VAL A 397 -4.81 6.38 -63.30
N GLN A 398 -6.04 6.33 -63.80
CA GLN A 398 -6.50 7.18 -64.90
C GLN A 398 -7.83 7.82 -64.51
N ARG A 399 -7.85 9.16 -64.55
CA ARG A 399 -9.06 9.99 -64.54
C ARG A 399 -9.94 9.68 -65.75
N PRO A 400 -11.26 9.74 -65.57
CA PRO A 400 -12.07 10.44 -66.55
C PRO A 400 -13.00 11.48 -65.92
N THR A 401 -13.28 12.45 -66.77
CA THR A 401 -14.09 13.67 -66.62
C THR A 401 -15.60 13.41 -66.57
N ASN A 402 -16.27 14.28 -65.80
CA ASN A 402 -17.63 14.82 -65.96
C ASN A 402 -18.60 14.12 -66.93
N HIS A 403 -19.75 13.67 -66.41
CA HIS A 403 -21.07 13.90 -67.02
C HIS A 403 -22.20 13.89 -65.97
N GLN A 404 -23.25 14.64 -66.29
CA GLN A 404 -24.37 15.09 -65.46
C GLN A 404 -25.51 14.06 -65.35
N ALA A 405 -26.16 14.06 -64.16
CA ALA A 405 -27.56 13.70 -63.87
C ALA A 405 -28.00 12.21 -64.04
N PRO A 406 -29.06 11.71 -63.32
CA PRO A 406 -30.10 12.43 -62.61
C PRO A 406 -30.31 12.08 -61.13
N SER A 407 -30.82 13.10 -60.44
CA SER A 407 -31.49 13.08 -59.15
C SER A 407 -32.67 12.10 -59.15
N GLY A 408 -32.74 11.25 -58.12
CA GLY A 408 -33.92 10.44 -57.81
C GLY A 408 -33.53 9.12 -57.17
N TYR A 409 -33.94 8.92 -55.92
CA TYR A 409 -33.76 7.74 -55.05
C TYR A 409 -32.55 7.77 -54.07
N ARG A 410 -32.85 8.32 -52.87
CA ARG A 410 -32.17 8.07 -51.59
C ARG A 410 -32.00 6.56 -51.34
N PRO A 411 -30.80 6.06 -51.00
CA PRO A 411 -30.68 4.81 -50.28
C PRO A 411 -30.75 5.08 -48.77
N ARG A 412 -31.90 4.77 -48.17
CA ARG A 412 -32.16 4.76 -46.71
C ARG A 412 -31.28 3.74 -45.94
N ILE A 413 -30.38 3.03 -46.62
CA ILE A 413 -29.55 1.94 -46.10
C ILE A 413 -28.17 2.44 -45.60
N GLN A 414 -27.66 3.58 -46.10
CA GLN A 414 -26.35 4.10 -45.65
C GLN A 414 -26.39 4.81 -44.29
N VAL A 415 -27.56 5.33 -43.87
CA VAL A 415 -27.73 5.97 -42.56
C VAL A 415 -27.72 4.91 -41.44
N GLN A 416 -28.37 3.75 -41.65
CA GLN A 416 -28.40 2.67 -40.67
C GLN A 416 -27.01 2.07 -40.39
N ARG A 417 -26.15 1.90 -41.40
CA ARG A 417 -24.79 1.38 -41.20
C ARG A 417 -23.87 2.35 -40.42
N HIS A 418 -24.05 3.66 -40.60
CA HIS A 418 -23.31 4.68 -39.84
C HIS A 418 -23.81 4.83 -38.39
N GLU A 419 -25.11 4.62 -38.15
CA GLU A 419 -25.70 4.60 -36.82
C GLU A 419 -25.23 3.38 -36.01
N GLN A 420 -25.16 2.21 -36.65
CA GLN A 420 -24.70 0.97 -36.01
C GLN A 420 -23.19 1.02 -35.66
N HIS A 421 -22.35 1.52 -36.56
CA HIS A 421 -20.92 1.70 -36.26
C HIS A 421 -20.68 2.69 -35.10
N ARG A 422 -21.50 3.75 -35.00
CA ARG A 422 -21.47 4.69 -33.86
C ARG A 422 -21.93 4.07 -32.54
N GLN A 423 -22.85 3.11 -32.57
CA GLN A 423 -23.30 2.40 -31.38
C GLN A 423 -22.23 1.42 -30.88
N ASP A 424 -21.53 0.74 -31.79
CA ASP A 424 -20.44 -0.18 -31.45
C ASP A 424 -19.22 0.56 -30.88
N ASP A 425 -18.87 1.73 -31.44
CA ASP A 425 -17.79 2.59 -30.93
C ASP A 425 -18.10 3.15 -29.52
N ASN A 426 -19.36 3.50 -29.25
CA ASN A 426 -19.81 3.94 -27.92
C ASN A 426 -19.82 2.80 -26.89
N HIS A 427 -20.15 1.57 -27.31
CA HIS A 427 -20.16 0.40 -26.42
C HIS A 427 -18.74 0.01 -25.98
N LEU A 428 -17.77 0.04 -26.91
CA LEU A 428 -16.35 -0.15 -26.59
C LEU A 428 -15.85 0.95 -25.64
N ALA A 429 -16.16 2.21 -25.89
CA ALA A 429 -15.77 3.32 -25.01
C ALA A 429 -16.30 3.15 -23.58
N TRP A 430 -17.54 2.66 -23.42
CA TRP A 430 -18.13 2.39 -22.11
C TRP A 430 -17.42 1.23 -21.38
N ILE A 431 -17.08 0.15 -22.08
CA ILE A 431 -16.31 -0.98 -21.51
C ILE A 431 -14.93 -0.54 -21.04
N TYR A 432 -14.24 0.32 -21.80
CA TYR A 432 -12.93 0.84 -21.40
C TYR A 432 -13.01 1.80 -20.22
N ALA A 433 -14.06 2.63 -20.13
CA ALA A 433 -14.29 3.51 -18.99
C ALA A 433 -14.57 2.71 -17.71
N ASP A 434 -15.49 1.74 -17.76
CA ASP A 434 -15.83 0.89 -16.61
C ASP A 434 -14.62 0.09 -16.09
N ARG A 435 -13.81 -0.47 -16.99
CA ARG A 435 -12.56 -1.13 -16.62
C ARG A 435 -11.53 -0.16 -16.02
N GLY A 436 -11.43 1.06 -16.56
CA GLY A 436 -10.55 2.10 -16.04
C GLY A 436 -10.92 2.49 -14.61
N ASP A 437 -12.21 2.71 -14.35
CA ASP A 437 -12.73 3.03 -13.02
C ASP A 437 -12.50 1.89 -12.03
N HIS A 438 -12.69 0.64 -12.46
CA HIS A 438 -12.41 -0.55 -11.64
C HIS A 438 -10.92 -0.65 -11.25
N LEU A 439 -10.01 -0.46 -12.19
CA LEU A 439 -8.57 -0.49 -11.92
C LEU A 439 -8.14 0.66 -11.00
N GLN A 440 -8.69 1.86 -11.18
CA GLN A 440 -8.43 2.99 -10.28
C GLN A 440 -8.94 2.72 -8.86
N ALA A 441 -10.15 2.18 -8.72
CA ALA A 441 -10.70 1.79 -7.42
C ALA A 441 -9.84 0.71 -6.75
N GLN A 442 -9.36 -0.28 -7.51
CA GLN A 442 -8.46 -1.32 -7.02
C GLN A 442 -7.12 -0.74 -6.56
N ALA A 443 -6.51 0.17 -7.34
CA ALA A 443 -5.27 0.83 -6.97
C ALA A 443 -5.44 1.66 -5.69
N GLN A 444 -6.55 2.37 -5.56
CA GLN A 444 -6.86 3.16 -4.37
C GLN A 444 -7.03 2.26 -3.13
N ALA A 445 -7.78 1.16 -3.24
CA ALA A 445 -7.92 0.19 -2.16
C ALA A 445 -6.58 -0.41 -1.73
N LEU A 446 -5.69 -0.75 -2.68
CA LEU A 446 -4.35 -1.24 -2.36
C LEU A 446 -3.49 -0.19 -1.63
N ARG A 447 -3.60 1.09 -1.99
CA ARG A 447 -2.89 2.20 -1.29
C ARG A 447 -3.37 2.35 0.14
N GLU A 448 -4.69 2.33 0.36
CA GLU A 448 -5.29 2.41 1.71
C GLU A 448 -4.85 1.22 2.58
N ILE A 449 -4.88 0.01 2.01
CA ILE A 449 -4.40 -1.19 2.68
C ILE A 449 -2.91 -1.08 3.01
N LEU A 450 -2.06 -0.58 2.10
CA LEU A 450 -0.62 -0.41 2.37
C LEU A 450 -0.33 0.58 3.51
N HIS A 451 -1.17 1.61 3.66
CA HIS A 451 -1.06 2.56 4.75
C HIS A 451 -1.38 1.92 6.11
N GLU A 452 -2.42 1.08 6.17
CA GLU A 452 -2.82 0.37 7.40
C GLU A 452 -2.24 -1.04 7.53
N PHE A 453 -1.33 -1.44 6.64
CA PHE A 453 -0.86 -2.82 6.56
C PHE A 453 -0.12 -3.18 7.85
N PRO A 454 -0.48 -4.30 8.51
CA PRO A 454 0.15 -4.68 9.75
C PRO A 454 1.65 -4.89 9.57
N TYR A 455 2.44 -4.41 10.51
CA TYR A 455 3.87 -4.69 10.59
C TYR A 455 4.23 -5.38 11.90
N ARG A 456 5.30 -6.16 11.85
CA ARG A 456 5.88 -6.84 13.01
C ARG A 456 6.98 -5.95 13.57
N THR A 457 6.87 -5.58 14.84
CA THR A 457 7.93 -4.82 15.51
C THR A 457 9.03 -5.77 15.93
N ILE A 458 10.19 -5.66 15.29
CA ILE A 458 11.40 -6.44 15.59
C ILE A 458 12.32 -5.58 16.44
N LYS A 459 12.38 -5.86 17.74
CA LYS A 459 13.30 -5.22 18.67
C LYS A 459 13.35 -5.99 19.99
N ASP A 460 14.47 -5.86 20.68
CA ASP A 460 14.55 -6.22 22.10
C ASP A 460 13.70 -5.24 22.93
N SER A 461 13.25 -5.70 24.10
CA SER A 461 12.35 -4.95 24.96
C SER A 461 12.77 -5.10 26.41
N ASP A 462 13.11 -3.97 27.05
CA ASP A 462 13.59 -3.91 28.44
C ASP A 462 12.50 -4.28 29.47
N THR A 463 11.25 -4.42 29.02
CA THR A 463 10.06 -4.68 29.87
C THR A 463 9.58 -6.13 29.85
N VAL A 464 10.38 -7.05 29.32
CA VAL A 464 10.01 -8.47 29.25
C VAL A 464 10.28 -9.14 30.59
N ASP A 465 9.30 -9.85 31.12
CA ASP A 465 9.43 -10.63 32.36
C ASP A 465 10.54 -11.69 32.22
N GLU A 466 11.35 -11.86 33.29
CA GLU A 466 12.50 -12.77 33.31
C GLU A 466 12.14 -14.22 32.99
N THR A 467 10.88 -14.62 33.21
CA THR A 467 10.37 -15.97 32.94
C THR A 467 9.99 -16.22 31.49
N VAL A 468 9.97 -15.17 30.65
CA VAL A 468 9.55 -15.27 29.24
C VAL A 468 10.72 -15.77 28.41
N GLN A 469 10.56 -16.97 27.83
CA GLN A 469 11.46 -17.53 26.84
C GLN A 469 10.89 -17.37 25.42
N CYS A 470 11.71 -16.88 24.49
CA CYS A 470 11.32 -16.80 23.09
C CYS A 470 11.15 -18.20 22.49
N ALA A 471 10.00 -18.48 21.88
CA ALA A 471 9.70 -19.79 21.30
C ALA A 471 10.62 -20.16 20.11
N PHE A 472 11.24 -19.16 19.48
CA PHE A 472 12.02 -19.31 18.25
C PHE A 472 13.53 -19.41 18.53
N CYS A 473 14.16 -18.35 19.05
CA CYS A 473 15.60 -18.32 19.30
C CYS A 473 16.00 -18.82 20.70
N LYS A 474 15.01 -19.15 21.55
CA LYS A 474 15.19 -19.63 22.93
C LYS A 474 15.88 -18.64 23.88
N ALA A 475 16.07 -17.37 23.48
CA ALA A 475 16.56 -16.32 24.37
C ALA A 475 15.55 -16.06 25.50
N GLU A 476 16.06 -15.89 26.73
CA GLU A 476 15.29 -15.60 27.93
C GLU A 476 15.29 -14.09 28.20
N ALA A 477 14.15 -13.53 28.60
CA ALA A 477 14.00 -12.16 29.10
C ALA A 477 14.43 -11.01 28.14
N ARG A 478 14.65 -11.26 26.85
CA ARG A 478 15.10 -10.22 25.89
C ARG A 478 13.98 -9.64 25.04
N HIS A 479 13.06 -10.48 24.58
CA HIS A 479 11.95 -10.09 23.71
C HIS A 479 10.81 -11.11 23.79
N TYR A 480 9.59 -10.65 23.49
CA TYR A 480 8.47 -11.55 23.23
C TYR A 480 8.69 -12.30 21.91
N SER A 481 8.18 -13.53 21.80
CA SER A 481 8.30 -14.34 20.58
C SER A 481 7.85 -13.58 19.31
N ASP A 482 6.79 -12.76 19.41
CA ASP A 482 6.27 -11.94 18.31
C ASP A 482 7.31 -10.97 17.72
N SER A 483 8.27 -10.54 18.54
CA SER A 483 9.32 -9.54 18.25
C SER A 483 10.72 -10.11 18.08
N CYS A 484 10.86 -11.44 17.93
CA CYS A 484 12.16 -12.11 17.80
C CYS A 484 13.02 -11.50 16.66
N PRO A 485 14.23 -10.97 16.95
CA PRO A 485 15.12 -10.40 15.95
C PRO A 485 15.96 -11.43 15.20
N VAL A 486 16.06 -12.66 15.73
CA VAL A 486 16.87 -13.72 15.12
C VAL A 486 16.11 -14.43 14.00
N VAL A 487 14.82 -14.71 14.23
CA VAL A 487 13.94 -15.40 13.28
C VAL A 487 12.88 -14.42 12.84
N ILE A 488 13.08 -13.76 11.71
CA ILE A 488 12.23 -12.65 11.27
C ILE A 488 11.05 -13.17 10.45
N SER A 489 11.30 -14.09 9.51
CA SER A 489 10.30 -14.62 8.58
C SER A 489 9.21 -15.43 9.27
N GLY A 490 7.95 -15.10 9.02
CA GLY A 490 6.80 -15.83 9.52
C GLY A 490 6.73 -17.28 9.04
N ASP A 491 7.18 -17.56 7.80
CA ASP A 491 7.23 -18.92 7.27
C ASP A 491 8.29 -19.77 8.00
N GLU A 492 9.44 -19.18 8.32
CA GLU A 492 10.48 -19.84 9.11
C GLU A 492 9.99 -20.10 10.54
N ARG A 493 9.33 -19.13 11.17
CA ARG A 493 8.70 -19.28 12.48
C ARG A 493 7.65 -20.39 12.50
N PHE A 494 6.83 -20.48 11.45
CA PHE A 494 5.85 -21.55 11.29
C PHE A 494 6.54 -22.91 11.17
N ALA A 495 7.61 -23.01 10.37
CA ALA A 495 8.39 -24.24 10.22
C ALA A 495 9.01 -24.71 11.55
N ILE A 496 9.60 -23.79 12.34
CA ILE A 496 10.13 -24.09 13.68
C ILE A 496 9.02 -24.66 14.57
N VAL A 497 7.86 -24.02 14.61
CA VAL A 497 6.73 -24.49 15.46
C VAL A 497 6.27 -25.89 15.07
N MET A 498 6.18 -26.17 13.77
CA MET A 498 5.78 -27.49 13.28
C MET A 498 6.84 -28.57 13.55
N ASN A 499 8.13 -28.23 13.39
CA ASN A 499 9.25 -29.16 13.59
C ASN A 499 9.49 -29.47 15.08
N ASP A 500 9.38 -28.46 15.95
CA ASP A 500 9.58 -28.61 17.40
C ASP A 500 8.36 -29.23 18.11
N GLY A 501 7.26 -29.48 17.39
CA GLY A 501 6.01 -29.97 17.97
C GLY A 501 5.33 -28.96 18.91
N ILE A 502 5.59 -27.67 18.70
CA ILE A 502 5.02 -26.58 19.49
C ILE A 502 3.57 -26.34 19.05
N CYS A 503 2.68 -26.05 19.99
CA CYS A 503 1.29 -25.74 19.67
C CYS A 503 1.19 -24.40 18.92
N ARG A 504 0.80 -24.44 17.65
CA ARG A 504 0.61 -23.25 16.80
C ARG A 504 -0.38 -22.20 17.33
N PHE A 505 -1.23 -22.53 18.30
CA PHE A 505 -2.23 -21.59 18.85
C PHE A 505 -1.76 -20.86 20.11
N CYS A 506 -0.86 -21.46 20.90
CA CYS A 506 -0.43 -20.89 22.19
C CYS A 506 1.08 -20.84 22.40
N LEU A 507 1.85 -21.40 21.46
CA LEU A 507 3.30 -21.57 21.52
C LEU A 507 3.82 -22.39 22.71
N GLY A 508 2.95 -23.21 23.33
CA GLY A 508 3.31 -24.15 24.40
C GLY A 508 3.22 -25.61 23.95
N ASN A 509 3.41 -26.55 24.88
CA ASN A 509 3.51 -28.00 24.57
C ASN A 509 2.16 -28.75 24.60
N CYS A 510 1.03 -28.07 24.37
CA CYS A 510 -0.27 -28.74 24.38
C CYS A 510 -0.63 -29.31 23.00
N PRO A 511 -1.43 -30.40 22.93
CA PRO A 511 -1.93 -30.90 21.65
C PRO A 511 -2.75 -29.84 20.92
N ALA A 512 -2.38 -29.52 19.66
CA ALA A 512 -3.01 -28.45 18.88
C ALA A 512 -4.53 -28.61 18.75
N GLU A 513 -5.01 -29.85 18.60
CA GLU A 513 -6.43 -30.16 18.45
C GLU A 513 -7.26 -29.82 19.71
N GLN A 514 -6.64 -29.87 20.89
CA GLN A 514 -7.29 -29.64 22.19
C GLN A 514 -6.91 -28.29 22.81
N CYS A 515 -6.19 -27.44 22.06
CA CYS A 515 -5.74 -26.17 22.60
C CYS A 515 -6.92 -25.21 22.84
N ARG A 516 -7.06 -24.75 24.08
CA ARG A 516 -8.10 -23.79 24.50
C ARG A 516 -8.12 -22.48 23.70
N PHE A 517 -7.01 -22.14 23.03
CA PHE A 517 -6.85 -20.90 22.28
C PHE A 517 -7.26 -21.02 20.81
N ARG A 518 -7.50 -22.23 20.30
CA ARG A 518 -7.89 -22.51 18.90
C ARG A 518 -9.07 -21.67 18.42
N THR A 519 -10.08 -21.45 19.26
CA THR A 519 -11.31 -20.71 18.90
C THR A 519 -11.42 -19.35 19.58
N ARG A 520 -10.61 -19.08 20.61
CA ARG A 520 -10.77 -17.90 21.48
C ARG A 520 -9.99 -16.67 21.02
N ARG A 521 -8.93 -16.85 20.24
CA ARG A 521 -8.03 -15.75 19.86
C ARG A 521 -7.71 -15.82 18.37
N PRO A 522 -8.44 -15.08 17.51
CA PRO A 522 -8.04 -14.94 16.12
C PRO A 522 -6.68 -14.23 16.04
N CYS A 523 -5.91 -14.53 15.00
CA CYS A 523 -4.68 -13.83 14.72
C CYS A 523 -4.97 -12.34 14.45
N TRP A 524 -4.35 -11.44 15.22
CA TRP A 524 -4.55 -9.99 15.08
C TRP A 524 -4.17 -9.49 13.68
N TYR A 525 -3.08 -10.00 13.11
CA TYR A 525 -2.62 -9.63 11.76
C TYR A 525 -3.60 -10.04 10.68
N CYS A 526 -4.09 -11.28 10.70
CA CYS A 526 -5.11 -11.75 9.77
C CYS A 526 -6.41 -10.95 9.92
N LYS A 527 -6.84 -10.69 11.16
CA LYS A 527 -8.06 -9.93 11.44
C LYS A 527 -8.02 -8.50 10.88
N LYS A 528 -6.82 -7.92 10.74
CA LYS A 528 -6.64 -6.57 10.21
C LYS A 528 -6.85 -6.49 8.69
N ILE A 529 -6.61 -7.58 7.95
CA ILE A 529 -6.75 -7.64 6.48
C ILE A 529 -7.93 -8.49 6.01
N GLU A 530 -8.66 -9.13 6.92
CA GLU A 530 -9.89 -9.89 6.63
C GLU A 530 -10.96 -8.97 6.00
N GLY A 531 -11.60 -9.43 4.92
CA GLY A 531 -12.60 -8.66 4.18
C GLY A 531 -12.03 -7.61 3.22
N THR A 532 -10.71 -7.58 3.01
CA THR A 532 -10.05 -6.67 2.06
C THR A 532 -9.67 -7.39 0.76
N ILE A 533 -9.26 -6.64 -0.27
CA ILE A 533 -8.81 -7.20 -1.55
C ILE A 533 -7.48 -7.99 -1.46
N VAL A 534 -6.85 -8.04 -0.29
CA VAL A 534 -5.64 -8.85 -0.02
C VAL A 534 -5.89 -9.95 1.03
N GLU A 535 -7.15 -10.29 1.29
CA GLU A 535 -7.54 -11.37 2.20
C GLU A 535 -6.91 -12.72 1.81
N ASP A 536 -6.62 -12.91 0.52
CA ASP A 536 -5.94 -14.10 -0.01
C ASP A 536 -4.50 -14.28 0.52
N LEU A 537 -3.91 -13.25 1.15
CA LEU A 537 -2.61 -13.36 1.82
C LEU A 537 -2.69 -14.07 3.18
N ILE A 538 -3.90 -14.24 3.75
CA ILE A 538 -4.13 -14.99 4.99
C ILE A 538 -3.88 -16.48 4.71
N PRO A 539 -3.03 -17.16 5.51
CA PRO A 539 -2.77 -18.58 5.31
C PRO A 539 -4.01 -19.42 5.65
N ASP A 540 -4.29 -20.44 4.83
CA ASP A 540 -5.36 -21.42 5.07
C ASP A 540 -4.89 -22.52 6.05
N ASP A 541 -4.66 -22.14 7.30
CA ASP A 541 -4.17 -23.03 8.35
C ASP A 541 -5.20 -23.31 9.45
N ARG A 542 -6.45 -22.84 9.30
CA ARG A 542 -7.50 -22.88 10.33
C ARG A 542 -7.15 -22.14 11.62
N GLY A 543 -6.28 -21.14 11.53
CA GLY A 543 -5.89 -20.25 12.61
C GLY A 543 -4.52 -20.58 13.22
N HIS A 544 -3.88 -19.55 13.74
CA HIS A 544 -2.53 -19.59 14.30
C HIS A 544 -2.31 -18.45 15.31
N HIS A 545 -1.24 -18.56 16.09
CA HIS A 545 -0.78 -17.52 16.99
C HIS A 545 -0.14 -16.36 16.20
N LYS A 546 -0.38 -15.10 16.59
CA LYS A 546 0.13 -13.92 15.86
C LYS A 546 1.64 -13.95 15.58
N ALA A 547 2.43 -14.53 16.50
CA ALA A 547 3.88 -14.61 16.39
C ALA A 547 4.38 -15.43 15.19
N ILE A 548 3.57 -16.36 14.66
CA ILE A 548 3.90 -17.18 13.48
C ILE A 548 3.17 -16.72 12.21
N CYS A 549 2.44 -15.60 12.27
CA CYS A 549 1.71 -15.12 11.11
C CYS A 549 2.68 -14.58 10.03
N PRO A 550 2.57 -15.02 8.77
CA PRO A 550 3.39 -14.53 7.67
C PRO A 550 2.86 -13.24 7.05
N VAL A 551 1.65 -12.78 7.42
CA VAL A 551 1.02 -11.59 6.82
C VAL A 551 1.90 -10.34 6.91
N PRO A 552 2.54 -10.00 8.05
CA PRO A 552 3.40 -8.82 8.13
C PRO A 552 4.55 -8.79 7.11
N ASP A 553 5.02 -9.97 6.68
CA ASP A 553 6.15 -10.10 5.76
C ASP A 553 5.71 -9.97 4.29
N LYS A 554 4.41 -10.09 4.01
CA LYS A 554 3.83 -10.02 2.66
C LYS A 554 3.55 -8.59 2.17
N ARG A 555 4.06 -7.56 2.86
CA ARG A 555 3.89 -6.16 2.43
C ARG A 555 4.44 -5.90 1.03
N ALA A 556 5.57 -6.53 0.68
CA ALA A 556 6.16 -6.42 -0.66
C ALA A 556 5.22 -6.95 -1.76
N VAL A 557 4.49 -8.04 -1.49
CA VAL A 557 3.49 -8.60 -2.43
C VAL A 557 2.36 -7.60 -2.71
N VAL A 558 1.91 -6.87 -1.68
CA VAL A 558 0.88 -5.83 -1.87
C VAL A 558 1.41 -4.66 -2.71
N ARG A 559 2.66 -4.23 -2.49
CA ARG A 559 3.30 -3.20 -3.33
C ARG A 559 3.41 -3.65 -4.78
N GLU A 560 3.84 -4.89 -5.02
CA GLU A 560 3.95 -5.46 -6.37
C GLU A 560 2.59 -5.48 -7.09
N ARG A 561 1.52 -5.90 -6.40
CA ARG A 561 0.15 -5.84 -6.94
C ARG A 561 -0.25 -4.41 -7.30
N LEU A 562 0.05 -3.43 -6.45
CA LEU A 562 -0.24 -2.03 -6.75
C LEU A 562 0.52 -1.55 -7.99
N THR A 563 1.81 -1.88 -8.10
CA THR A 563 2.61 -1.56 -9.28
C THR A 563 2.05 -2.22 -10.54
N GLN A 564 1.59 -3.47 -10.46
CA GLN A 564 0.96 -4.15 -11.59
C GLN A 564 -0.34 -3.46 -12.04
N VAL A 565 -1.23 -3.14 -11.10
CA VAL A 565 -2.48 -2.42 -11.40
C VAL A 565 -2.16 -1.04 -12.00
N GLN A 566 -1.16 -0.32 -11.48
CA GLN A 566 -0.76 0.97 -12.02
C GLN A 566 -0.21 0.86 -13.46
N ARG A 567 0.60 -0.17 -13.76
CA ARG A 567 1.05 -0.44 -15.13
C ARG A 567 -0.11 -0.76 -16.08
N GLU A 568 -1.15 -1.43 -15.60
CA GLU A 568 -2.35 -1.69 -16.41
C GLU A 568 -3.13 -0.40 -16.71
N ILE A 569 -3.28 0.49 -15.71
CA ILE A 569 -3.85 1.83 -15.91
C ILE A 569 -3.05 2.60 -16.96
N ASP A 570 -1.72 2.63 -16.84
CA ASP A 570 -0.85 3.36 -17.76
C ASP A 570 -0.89 2.79 -19.19
N ARG A 571 -1.07 1.47 -19.34
CA ARG A 571 -1.27 0.83 -20.66
C ARG A 571 -2.62 1.20 -21.30
N MET A 572 -3.66 1.41 -20.49
CA MET A 572 -4.98 1.82 -20.98
C MET A 572 -5.01 3.30 -21.33
N TRP A 573 -4.26 4.12 -20.61
CA TRP A 573 -4.19 5.58 -20.81
C TRP A 573 -2.74 6.05 -20.97
N PRO A 574 -2.08 5.69 -22.09
CA PRO A 574 -0.72 6.13 -22.35
C PRO A 574 -0.70 7.67 -22.43
N ARG A 575 0.09 8.28 -21.53
CA ARG A 575 0.23 9.73 -21.41
C ARG A 575 0.91 10.35 -22.63
#